data_AF-A0A2R7Y5C4-F1
#
_entry.id   AF-A0A2R7Y5C4-F1
#
_cell.length_a   1.000
_cell.length_b   1.000
_cell.length_c   1.000
_cell.angle_alpha   90.00
_cell.angle_beta   90.00
_cell.angle_gamma   90.00
#
_symmetry.space_group_name_H-M   'P 1'
#
loop_
_entity.id
_entity.type
_entity.pdbx_description
1 polymer ?
#
loop_
_entity_poly.entity_id
_entity_poly.type
_entity_poly.pdbx_seq_one_letter_code
_entity_poly.pdbx_strand_id
1 'polypeptide(L)'
;MSRDCGAALRRWRETFKLTQQEIGVLMGVSASVISDYEKGRRSPGVRFLRRFVESLISLDASRDYQVIKQLANSLNINIGVLIDIKEFNTPLRIDDLLTAVEGFVVNGSIPKDLEIYGYTVIDSIEAIEKLSGNEFWQIMGTTTRRALIFTKVSTGRSPMIAVRVSPVKPSVVVLHGTKRVDPLAVRLADREGIPLILSLKSSVEDLVNSLRAVSKVLKP
;
A
#
# COMPACT_ATOMS: atom_id res chain seq x y z
N MET A 1 0.09 -19.02 -19.22
CA MET A 1 -0.37 -19.53 -17.91
C MET A 1 0.64 -20.56 -17.42
N SER A 2 1.04 -20.50 -16.14
CA SER A 2 2.12 -21.33 -15.59
C SER A 2 1.86 -22.82 -15.87
N ARG A 3 2.85 -23.52 -16.45
CA ARG A 3 2.73 -24.92 -16.88
C ARG A 3 2.56 -25.91 -15.71
N ASP A 4 2.63 -25.46 -14.45
CA ASP A 4 2.40 -26.32 -13.29
C ASP A 4 1.89 -25.55 -12.05
N CYS A 5 0.57 -25.36 -11.99
CA CYS A 5 -0.08 -24.76 -10.82
C CYS A 5 -0.01 -25.68 -9.58
N GLY A 6 0.03 -27.00 -9.76
CA GLY A 6 0.09 -27.96 -8.65
C GLY A 6 1.42 -27.87 -7.90
N ALA A 7 2.53 -27.86 -8.64
CA ALA A 7 3.85 -27.66 -8.04
C ALA A 7 4.01 -26.28 -7.38
N ALA A 8 3.33 -25.24 -7.88
CA ALA A 8 3.32 -23.93 -7.24
C ALA A 8 2.60 -23.97 -5.88
N LEU A 9 1.42 -24.61 -5.80
CA LEU A 9 0.69 -24.79 -4.53
C LEU A 9 1.55 -25.55 -3.51
N ARG A 10 2.17 -26.65 -3.94
CA ARG A 10 3.05 -27.45 -3.10
C ARG A 10 4.21 -26.62 -2.54
N ARG A 11 4.90 -25.88 -3.40
CA ARG A 11 6.02 -25.02 -2.99
C ARG A 11 5.58 -23.99 -1.95
N TRP A 12 4.47 -23.29 -2.18
CA TRP A 12 3.97 -22.30 -1.22
C TRP A 12 3.57 -22.94 0.12
N ARG A 13 2.91 -24.11 0.11
CA ARG A 13 2.63 -24.86 1.34
C ARG A 13 3.92 -25.19 2.10
N GLU A 14 4.94 -25.68 1.41
CA GLU A 14 6.23 -26.07 2.00
C GLU A 14 7.02 -24.86 2.50
N THR A 15 7.01 -23.73 1.77
CA THR A 15 7.59 -22.45 2.22
C THR A 15 6.98 -21.98 3.54
N PHE A 16 5.67 -22.15 3.70
CA PHE A 16 4.94 -21.86 4.94
C PHE A 16 5.05 -22.97 6.00
N LYS A 17 5.85 -24.01 5.73
CA LYS A 17 6.10 -25.16 6.61
C LYS A 17 4.80 -25.83 7.07
N LEU A 18 3.90 -26.06 6.12
CA LEU A 18 2.62 -26.74 6.36
C LEU A 18 2.62 -28.15 5.76
N THR A 19 1.97 -29.07 6.44
CA THR A 19 1.58 -30.38 5.91
C THR A 19 0.29 -30.27 5.09
N GLN A 20 0.01 -31.28 4.25
CA GLN A 20 -1.26 -31.36 3.50
C GLN A 20 -2.48 -31.45 4.44
N GLN A 21 -2.30 -32.01 5.65
CA GLN A 21 -3.34 -32.11 6.66
C GLN A 21 -3.65 -30.75 7.28
N GLU A 22 -2.64 -30.00 7.71
CA GLU A 22 -2.83 -28.68 8.34
C GLU A 22 -3.51 -27.69 7.39
N ILE A 23 -3.04 -27.58 6.14
CA ILE A 23 -3.69 -26.68 5.17
C ILE A 23 -5.10 -27.17 4.81
N GLY A 24 -5.31 -28.49 4.77
CA GLY A 24 -6.64 -29.08 4.56
C GLY A 24 -7.63 -28.64 5.63
N VAL A 25 -7.23 -28.74 6.91
CA VAL A 25 -8.06 -28.29 8.05
C VAL A 25 -8.39 -26.80 7.94
N LEU A 26 -7.41 -25.93 7.67
CA LEU A 26 -7.64 -24.48 7.50
C LEU A 26 -8.58 -24.17 6.33
N MET A 27 -8.46 -24.94 5.25
CA MET A 27 -9.31 -24.82 4.07
C MET A 27 -10.63 -25.61 4.18
N GLY A 28 -10.91 -26.29 5.30
CA GLY A 28 -12.11 -27.13 5.45
C GLY A 28 -12.25 -28.21 4.35
N VAL A 29 -11.12 -28.78 3.90
CA VAL A 29 -11.08 -29.88 2.91
C VAL A 29 -10.15 -30.99 3.42
N SER A 30 -10.28 -32.21 2.89
CA SER A 30 -9.39 -33.30 3.27
C SER A 30 -7.97 -33.12 2.70
N ALA A 31 -6.98 -33.73 3.36
CA ALA A 31 -5.60 -33.77 2.86
C ALA A 31 -5.49 -34.41 1.46
N SER A 32 -6.38 -35.35 1.12
CA SER A 32 -6.45 -35.95 -0.21
C SER A 32 -6.83 -34.95 -1.30
N VAL A 33 -7.74 -34.01 -1.01
CA VAL A 33 -8.11 -32.94 -1.95
C VAL A 33 -6.91 -32.02 -2.21
N ILE A 34 -6.15 -31.67 -1.18
CA ILE A 34 -4.91 -30.89 -1.32
C ILE A 34 -3.90 -31.65 -2.20
N SER A 35 -3.70 -32.95 -1.93
CA SER A 35 -2.82 -33.81 -2.71
C SER A 35 -3.20 -33.88 -4.19
N ASP A 36 -4.51 -33.96 -4.50
CA ASP A 36 -5.01 -33.97 -5.89
C ASP A 36 -4.69 -32.67 -6.63
N TYR A 37 -4.80 -31.51 -5.96
CA TYR A 37 -4.40 -30.23 -6.54
C TYR A 37 -2.88 -30.12 -6.73
N GLU A 38 -2.09 -30.51 -5.72
CA GLU A 38 -0.62 -30.44 -5.79
C GLU A 38 -0.02 -31.36 -6.87
N LYS A 39 -0.67 -32.49 -7.15
CA LYS A 39 -0.28 -33.43 -8.21
C LYS A 39 -0.81 -33.03 -9.60
N GLY A 40 -1.50 -31.89 -9.70
CA GLY A 40 -2.07 -31.41 -10.97
C GLY A 40 -3.23 -32.26 -11.49
N ARG A 41 -3.80 -33.16 -10.68
CA ARG A 41 -4.99 -33.96 -11.06
C ARG A 41 -6.25 -33.09 -11.16
N ARG A 42 -6.24 -31.94 -10.49
CA ARG A 42 -7.30 -30.94 -10.50
C ARG A 42 -6.70 -29.57 -10.73
N SER A 43 -7.38 -28.74 -11.52
CA SER A 43 -7.03 -27.33 -11.67
C SER A 43 -7.78 -26.49 -10.62
N PRO A 44 -7.07 -25.67 -9.82
CA PRO A 44 -7.71 -24.87 -8.79
C PRO A 44 -8.48 -23.70 -9.43
N GLY A 45 -9.74 -23.54 -9.03
CA GLY A 45 -10.52 -22.34 -9.36
C GLY A 45 -10.10 -21.14 -8.52
N VAL A 46 -10.50 -19.93 -8.93
CA VAL A 46 -10.17 -18.67 -8.24
C VAL A 46 -10.56 -18.68 -6.76
N ARG A 47 -11.74 -19.23 -6.42
CA ARG A 47 -12.20 -19.36 -5.01
C ARG A 47 -11.29 -20.26 -4.18
N PHE A 48 -10.79 -21.34 -4.77
CA PHE A 48 -9.87 -22.24 -4.08
C PHE A 48 -8.52 -21.56 -3.84
N LEU A 49 -7.95 -20.93 -4.88
CA LEU A 49 -6.69 -20.19 -4.77
C LEU A 49 -6.76 -19.10 -3.70
N ARG A 50 -7.85 -18.32 -3.70
CA ARG A 50 -8.08 -17.29 -2.69
C ARG A 50 -8.06 -17.87 -1.28
N ARG A 51 -8.85 -18.93 -1.02
CA ARG A 51 -8.90 -19.58 0.30
C ARG A 51 -7.55 -20.18 0.69
N PHE A 52 -6.81 -20.75 -0.26
CA PHE A 52 -5.49 -21.31 -0.03
C PHE A 52 -4.53 -20.21 0.45
N VAL A 53 -4.45 -19.09 -0.26
CA VAL A 53 -3.60 -17.94 0.10
C VAL A 53 -4.04 -17.34 1.44
N GLU A 54 -5.34 -17.11 1.65
CA GLU A 54 -5.88 -16.62 2.93
C GLU A 54 -5.53 -17.56 4.10
N SER A 55 -5.53 -18.87 3.88
CA SER A 55 -5.15 -19.86 4.90
C SER A 55 -3.67 -19.81 5.24
N LEU A 56 -2.79 -19.65 4.24
CA LEU A 56 -1.35 -19.47 4.45
C LEU A 56 -1.06 -18.23 5.29
N ILE A 57 -1.67 -17.10 4.92
CA ILE A 57 -1.50 -15.82 5.62
C ILE A 57 -2.03 -15.91 7.05
N SER A 58 -3.21 -16.50 7.25
CA SER A 58 -3.83 -16.63 8.58
C SER A 58 -3.00 -17.48 9.53
N LEU A 59 -2.39 -18.56 9.03
CA LEU A 59 -1.46 -19.36 9.84
C LEU A 59 -0.18 -18.58 10.14
N ASP A 60 0.44 -17.94 9.16
CA ASP A 60 1.66 -17.18 9.40
C ASP A 60 1.42 -16.03 10.39
N ALA A 61 0.24 -15.42 10.38
CA ALA A 61 -0.19 -14.45 11.40
C ALA A 61 -0.16 -15.03 12.82
N SER A 62 -0.57 -16.29 13.02
CA SER A 62 -0.45 -16.97 14.33
C SER A 62 1.00 -17.24 14.75
N ARG A 63 1.94 -17.15 13.79
CA ARG A 63 3.39 -17.29 13.98
C ARG A 63 4.13 -15.96 13.87
N ASP A 64 3.46 -14.84 14.18
CA ASP A 64 4.00 -13.47 14.08
C ASP A 64 4.61 -13.15 12.70
N TYR A 65 3.95 -13.63 11.64
CA TYR A 65 4.28 -13.36 10.24
C TYR A 65 5.72 -13.72 9.85
N GLN A 66 6.30 -14.79 10.42
CA GLN A 66 7.70 -15.17 10.19
C GLN A 66 8.06 -15.31 8.70
N VAL A 67 7.22 -16.02 7.93
CA VAL A 67 7.51 -16.30 6.52
C VAL A 67 7.29 -15.05 5.68
N ILE A 68 6.21 -14.30 5.95
CA ILE A 68 5.93 -13.04 5.27
C ILE A 68 7.01 -11.99 5.55
N LYS A 69 7.50 -11.89 6.80
CA LYS A 69 8.64 -11.01 7.16
C LYS A 69 9.92 -11.39 6.42
N GLN A 70 10.23 -12.69 6.33
CA GLN A 70 11.39 -13.17 5.57
C GLN A 70 11.26 -12.86 4.07
N LEU A 71 10.08 -13.09 3.50
CA LEU A 71 9.82 -12.79 2.10
C LEU A 71 9.94 -11.29 1.82
N ALA A 72 9.34 -10.45 2.68
CA ALA A 72 9.45 -9.00 2.58
C ALA A 72 10.91 -8.56 2.62
N ASN A 73 11.71 -9.04 3.58
CA ASN A 73 13.13 -8.74 3.66
C ASN A 73 13.90 -9.18 2.40
N SER A 74 13.61 -10.37 1.85
CA SER A 74 14.25 -10.85 0.62
C SER A 74 13.91 -10.02 -0.62
N LEU A 75 12.75 -9.35 -0.60
CA LEU A 75 12.29 -8.43 -1.63
C LEU A 75 12.65 -6.97 -1.30
N ASN A 76 13.41 -6.73 -0.24
CA ASN A 76 13.73 -5.42 0.34
C ASN A 76 12.48 -4.58 0.68
N ILE A 77 11.34 -5.20 0.97
CA ILE A 77 10.12 -4.49 1.34
C ILE A 77 10.20 -4.06 2.80
N ASN A 78 10.20 -2.76 3.05
CA ASN A 78 10.28 -2.19 4.38
C ASN A 78 8.92 -2.24 5.11
N ILE A 79 8.75 -3.26 5.97
CA ILE A 79 7.52 -3.45 6.76
C ILE A 79 7.38 -2.32 7.79
N GLY A 80 6.18 -1.73 7.87
CA GLY A 80 5.83 -0.67 8.81
C GLY A 80 5.92 0.74 8.23
N VAL A 81 6.59 0.92 7.09
CA VAL A 81 6.63 2.22 6.40
C VAL A 81 5.28 2.56 5.76
N LEU A 82 4.60 1.55 5.20
CA LEU A 82 3.31 1.68 4.55
C LEU A 82 2.19 1.34 5.53
N ILE A 83 1.30 2.31 5.76
CA ILE A 83 0.11 2.15 6.62
C ILE A 83 -1.07 1.62 5.79
N ASP A 84 -1.29 2.20 4.60
CA ASP A 84 -2.36 1.78 3.69
C ASP A 84 -1.98 2.12 2.25
N ILE A 85 -2.44 1.32 1.29
CA ILE A 85 -2.21 1.55 -0.13
C ILE A 85 -3.43 1.13 -0.93
N LYS A 86 -3.81 1.94 -1.91
CA LYS A 86 -4.93 1.63 -2.79
C LYS A 86 -4.75 2.13 -4.20
N GLU A 87 -5.13 1.30 -5.16
CA GLU A 87 -5.24 1.66 -6.58
C GLU A 87 -6.71 1.88 -6.97
N PHE A 88 -6.93 2.76 -7.95
CA PHE A 88 -8.23 3.10 -8.52
C PHE A 88 -8.23 2.84 -10.03
N ASN A 89 -9.33 2.29 -10.55
CA ASN A 89 -9.52 2.10 -11.99
C ASN A 89 -9.97 3.38 -12.70
N THR A 90 -10.55 4.31 -11.95
CA THR A 90 -11.00 5.64 -12.41
C THR A 90 -10.28 6.71 -11.58
N PRO A 91 -9.90 7.85 -12.17
CA PRO A 91 -9.18 8.88 -11.44
C PRO A 91 -10.07 9.47 -10.33
N LEU A 92 -9.50 9.59 -9.13
CA LEU A 92 -10.10 10.30 -8.00
C LEU A 92 -10.02 11.81 -8.24
N ARG A 93 -11.12 12.52 -8.05
CA ARG A 93 -11.14 13.99 -8.11
C ARG A 93 -10.42 14.58 -6.91
N ILE A 94 -9.76 15.71 -7.12
CA ILE A 94 -9.07 16.41 -6.04
C ILE A 94 -10.03 16.86 -4.93
N ASP A 95 -11.26 17.25 -5.27
CA ASP A 95 -12.29 17.67 -4.31
C ASP A 95 -12.66 16.54 -3.34
N ASP A 96 -12.77 15.32 -3.86
CA ASP A 96 -13.07 14.12 -3.07
C ASP A 96 -11.90 13.79 -2.13
N LEU A 97 -10.66 13.95 -2.61
CA LEU A 97 -9.47 13.78 -1.78
C LEU A 97 -9.43 14.83 -0.66
N LEU A 98 -9.63 16.12 -0.98
CA LEU A 98 -9.66 17.20 0.00
C LEU A 98 -10.72 16.96 1.08
N THR A 99 -11.91 16.53 0.67
CA THR A 99 -12.99 16.17 1.60
C THR A 99 -12.58 15.00 2.49
N ALA A 100 -12.02 13.94 1.91
CA ALA A 100 -11.64 12.73 2.64
C ALA A 100 -10.55 12.98 3.70
N VAL A 101 -9.59 13.86 3.41
CA VAL A 101 -8.51 14.19 4.34
C VAL A 101 -8.81 15.41 5.20
N GLU A 102 -10.01 15.99 5.10
CA GLU A 102 -10.39 17.26 5.72
C GLU A 102 -9.29 18.32 5.51
N GLY A 103 -8.83 18.45 4.27
CA GLY A 103 -7.64 19.19 3.95
C GLY A 103 -7.87 20.40 3.07
N PHE A 104 -6.85 21.25 3.05
CA PHE A 104 -6.77 22.40 2.15
C PHE A 104 -5.40 22.48 1.49
N VAL A 105 -5.38 23.01 0.27
CA VAL A 105 -4.14 23.20 -0.51
C VAL A 105 -3.37 24.38 0.08
N VAL A 106 -2.06 24.21 0.30
CA VAL A 106 -1.19 25.23 0.91
C VAL A 106 -0.27 25.94 -0.10
N ASN A 107 -0.33 25.57 -1.38
CA ASN A 107 0.54 26.10 -2.44
C ASN A 107 -0.25 26.65 -3.65
N GLY A 108 0.45 27.20 -4.64
CA GLY A 108 -0.05 28.24 -5.53
C GLY A 108 -1.12 27.86 -6.54
N SER A 109 -1.25 26.59 -6.96
CA SER A 109 -2.38 26.13 -7.81
C SER A 109 -2.39 24.61 -8.00
N ILE A 110 -3.53 24.09 -8.43
CA ILE A 110 -3.72 22.67 -8.80
C ILE A 110 -3.59 22.54 -10.33
N PRO A 111 -2.74 21.64 -10.86
CA PRO A 111 -2.66 21.38 -12.31
C PRO A 111 -4.01 20.96 -12.91
N LYS A 112 -4.31 21.42 -14.13
CA LYS A 112 -5.60 21.13 -14.80
C LYS A 112 -5.76 19.67 -15.21
N ASP A 113 -4.65 18.99 -15.48
CA ASP A 113 -4.53 17.59 -15.89
C ASP A 113 -4.20 16.64 -14.72
N LEU A 114 -4.45 17.10 -13.49
CA LEU A 114 -4.24 16.30 -12.30
C LEU A 114 -5.15 15.06 -12.31
N GLU A 115 -4.54 13.88 -12.30
CA GLU A 115 -5.24 12.60 -12.15
C GLU A 115 -4.64 11.80 -11.01
N ILE A 116 -5.51 11.24 -10.16
CA ILE A 116 -5.12 10.49 -8.97
C ILE A 116 -5.69 9.08 -9.08
N TYR A 117 -4.89 8.11 -9.50
CA TYR A 117 -5.27 6.69 -9.63
C TYR A 117 -4.94 5.85 -8.41
N GLY A 118 -4.57 6.48 -7.30
CA GLY A 118 -4.34 5.76 -6.07
C GLY A 118 -3.83 6.64 -4.95
N TYR A 119 -3.60 6.01 -3.81
CA TYR A 119 -2.94 6.65 -2.70
C TYR A 119 -2.01 5.70 -1.94
N THR A 120 -1.03 6.29 -1.26
CA THR A 120 -0.19 5.61 -0.26
C THR A 120 -0.22 6.42 1.04
N VAL A 121 -0.59 5.79 2.15
CA VAL A 121 -0.46 6.35 3.49
C VAL A 121 0.83 5.84 4.10
N ILE A 122 1.70 6.76 4.52
CA ILE A 122 3.08 6.51 4.91
C ILE A 122 3.29 7.00 6.34
N ASP A 123 3.96 6.19 7.16
CA ASP A 123 4.50 6.67 8.44
C ASP A 123 5.81 7.42 8.17
N SER A 124 5.82 8.74 8.35
CA SER A 124 6.99 9.56 8.00
C SER A 124 8.21 9.28 8.88
N ILE A 125 8.01 8.83 10.11
CA ILE A 125 9.10 8.53 11.05
C ILE A 125 9.74 7.22 10.63
N GLU A 126 8.94 6.19 10.43
CA GLU A 126 9.42 4.90 9.93
C GLU A 126 10.09 5.04 8.54
N ALA A 127 9.52 5.86 7.66
CA ALA A 127 10.06 6.10 6.34
C ALA A 127 11.46 6.70 6.37
N ILE A 128 11.72 7.72 7.19
CA ILE A 128 13.04 8.37 7.24
C ILE A 128 14.09 7.50 7.95
N GLU A 129 13.66 6.64 8.88
CA GLU A 129 14.56 5.74 9.61
C GLU A 129 14.94 4.49 8.79
N LYS A 130 14.02 3.96 7.98
CA LYS A 130 14.19 2.68 7.30
C LYS A 130 14.47 2.79 5.79
N LEU A 131 13.92 3.78 5.09
CA LEU A 131 14.12 3.89 3.65
C LEU A 131 15.41 4.62 3.30
N SER A 132 16.23 4.00 2.45
CA SER A 132 17.26 4.71 1.70
C SER A 132 16.66 5.49 0.53
N GLY A 133 17.42 6.44 -0.05
CA GLY A 133 16.96 7.23 -1.19
C GLY A 133 16.54 6.38 -2.41
N ASN A 134 17.16 5.21 -2.59
CA ASN A 134 16.83 4.27 -3.66
C ASN A 134 15.61 3.38 -3.35
N GLU A 135 15.07 3.41 -2.13
CA GLU A 135 13.90 2.63 -1.73
C GLU A 135 12.63 3.47 -1.68
N PHE A 136 12.73 4.78 -1.95
CA PHE A 136 11.58 5.66 -2.02
C PHE A 136 10.54 5.20 -3.07
N TRP A 137 10.96 4.48 -4.13
CA TRP A 137 10.01 3.90 -5.09
C TRP A 137 9.05 2.89 -4.46
N GLN A 138 9.39 2.28 -3.31
CA GLN A 138 8.52 1.30 -2.63
C GLN A 138 7.22 1.91 -2.13
N ILE A 139 7.20 3.23 -1.90
CA ILE A 139 5.97 3.95 -1.51
C ILE A 139 5.14 4.37 -2.74
N MET A 140 5.69 4.20 -3.93
CA MET A 140 4.94 4.31 -5.18
C MET A 140 4.28 2.95 -5.44
N GLY A 141 3.00 2.96 -5.80
CA GLY A 141 2.25 1.73 -6.09
C GLY A 141 2.48 1.28 -7.53
N THR A 142 1.45 0.74 -8.17
CA THR A 142 1.54 0.35 -9.58
C THR A 142 1.63 1.56 -10.53
N THR A 143 1.37 2.76 -10.03
CA THR A 143 1.42 4.02 -10.79
C THR A 143 1.96 5.16 -9.94
N THR A 144 2.66 6.09 -10.58
CA THR A 144 3.11 7.35 -9.97
C THR A 144 2.00 8.40 -9.90
N ARG A 145 0.92 8.22 -10.68
CA ARG A 145 -0.24 9.12 -10.67
C ARG A 145 -1.10 8.87 -9.44
N ARG A 146 -0.63 9.32 -8.28
CA ARG A 146 -1.24 9.05 -6.97
C ARG A 146 -0.97 10.14 -5.95
N ALA A 147 -1.71 10.09 -4.84
CA ALA A 147 -1.45 10.88 -3.65
C ALA A 147 -0.49 10.14 -2.70
N LEU A 148 0.57 10.81 -2.24
CA LEU A 148 1.37 10.36 -1.10
C LEU A 148 0.93 11.10 0.16
N ILE A 149 0.46 10.36 1.16
CA ILE A 149 -0.04 10.89 2.42
C ILE A 149 0.97 10.57 3.51
N PHE A 150 1.74 11.58 3.90
CA PHE A 150 2.73 11.49 4.97
C PHE A 150 2.07 11.78 6.31
N THR A 151 2.08 10.81 7.22
CA THR A 151 1.52 10.93 8.57
C THR A 151 2.60 11.20 9.60
N LYS A 152 2.23 11.65 10.81
CA LYS A 152 3.16 12.02 11.89
C LYS A 152 4.20 13.06 11.45
N VAL A 153 3.81 13.95 10.53
CA VAL A 153 4.67 15.01 10.01
C VAL A 153 4.80 16.12 11.02
N SER A 154 6.02 16.63 11.22
CA SER A 154 6.30 17.80 12.06
C SER A 154 6.13 19.12 11.30
N THR A 155 6.88 19.34 10.21
CA THR A 155 6.86 20.60 9.45
C THR A 155 6.68 20.43 7.94
N GLY A 156 6.81 19.21 7.43
CA GLY A 156 6.69 18.90 5.99
C GLY A 156 7.98 19.03 5.19
N ARG A 157 9.08 19.54 5.77
CA ARG A 157 10.37 19.66 5.05
C ARG A 157 10.91 18.29 4.61
N SER A 158 10.99 17.33 5.53
CA SER A 158 11.55 15.99 5.25
C SER A 158 10.79 15.29 4.11
N PRO A 159 9.45 15.15 4.17
CA PRO A 159 8.67 14.60 3.05
C PRO A 159 8.92 15.31 1.72
N MET A 160 8.93 16.64 1.71
CA MET A 160 9.09 17.40 0.47
C MET A 160 10.53 17.36 -0.08
N ILE A 161 11.55 17.25 0.77
CA ILE A 161 12.92 17.00 0.32
C ILE A 161 13.00 15.62 -0.33
N ALA A 162 12.41 14.58 0.29
CA ALA A 162 12.38 13.23 -0.26
C ALA A 162 11.68 13.20 -1.64
N VAL A 163 10.52 13.86 -1.76
CA VAL A 163 9.82 14.02 -3.04
C VAL A 163 10.68 14.78 -4.07
N ARG A 164 11.39 15.83 -3.66
CA ARG A 164 12.26 16.63 -4.55
C ARG A 164 13.42 15.83 -5.11
N VAL A 165 14.08 15.00 -4.29
CA VAL A 165 15.24 14.21 -4.74
C VAL A 165 14.85 12.90 -5.42
N SER A 166 13.61 12.45 -5.26
CA SER A 166 13.09 11.26 -5.93
C SER A 166 13.08 11.43 -7.46
N PRO A 167 13.47 10.39 -8.24
CA PRO A 167 13.39 10.41 -9.69
C PRO A 167 11.95 10.40 -10.22
N VAL A 168 11.00 9.95 -9.40
CA VAL A 168 9.57 9.87 -9.73
C VAL A 168 8.76 10.76 -8.80
N LYS A 169 7.79 11.47 -9.36
CA LYS A 169 6.96 12.44 -8.65
C LYS A 169 5.53 11.92 -8.48
N PRO A 170 4.92 12.06 -7.30
CA PRO A 170 3.51 11.81 -7.13
C PRO A 170 2.68 12.94 -7.75
N SER A 171 1.38 12.68 -7.93
CA SER A 171 0.44 13.71 -8.39
C SER A 171 0.07 14.68 -7.29
N VAL A 172 0.01 14.23 -6.03
CA VAL A 172 -0.37 15.04 -4.87
C VAL A 172 0.44 14.61 -3.65
N VAL A 173 0.75 15.55 -2.77
CA VAL A 173 1.30 15.26 -1.43
C VAL A 173 0.33 15.78 -0.37
N VAL A 174 0.03 14.93 0.62
CA VAL A 174 -0.78 15.30 1.79
C VAL A 174 0.09 15.17 3.04
N LEU A 175 0.08 16.20 3.89
CA LEU A 175 0.76 16.22 5.18
C LEU A 175 -0.29 16.08 6.30
N HIS A 176 -0.09 15.11 7.19
CA HIS A 176 -0.92 14.87 8.36
C HIS A 176 -0.06 14.81 9.62
N GLY A 177 -0.54 15.41 10.71
CA GLY A 177 0.14 15.44 12.03
C GLY A 177 0.72 16.80 12.41
N THR A 178 0.63 17.80 11.53
CA THR A 178 1.04 19.18 11.82
C THR A 178 -0.07 20.17 11.53
N LYS A 179 0.00 21.33 12.20
CA LYS A 179 -0.85 22.50 11.91
C LYS A 179 -0.08 23.61 11.18
N ARG A 180 1.23 23.44 10.96
CA ARG A 180 2.11 24.43 10.36
C ARG A 180 3.02 23.77 9.33
N VAL A 181 2.98 24.29 8.11
CA VAL A 181 3.84 23.83 7.02
C VAL A 181 5.02 24.79 6.87
N ASP A 182 6.24 24.25 6.78
CA ASP A 182 7.44 25.05 6.57
C ASP A 182 7.40 25.73 5.19
N PRO A 183 7.76 27.02 5.07
CA PRO A 183 7.75 27.73 3.79
C PRO A 183 8.63 27.07 2.71
N LEU A 184 9.70 26.36 3.08
CA LEU A 184 10.49 25.59 2.12
C LEU A 184 9.69 24.45 1.51
N ALA A 185 8.87 23.75 2.29
CA ALA A 185 8.04 22.66 1.78
C ALA A 185 7.03 23.16 0.74
N VAL A 186 6.41 24.32 0.98
CA VAL A 186 5.51 24.99 0.03
C VAL A 186 6.26 25.39 -1.24
N ARG A 187 7.42 26.04 -1.12
CA ARG A 187 8.24 26.43 -2.29
C ARG A 187 8.72 25.23 -3.12
N LEU A 188 9.04 24.11 -2.47
CA LEU A 188 9.40 22.87 -3.17
C LEU A 188 8.19 22.30 -3.91
N ALA A 189 7.01 22.32 -3.29
CA ALA A 189 5.77 21.87 -3.94
C ALA A 189 5.44 22.67 -5.20
N ASP A 190 5.51 24.01 -5.11
CA ASP A 190 5.32 24.90 -6.26
C ASP A 190 6.34 24.65 -7.37
N ARG A 191 7.62 24.47 -7.00
CA ARG A 191 8.68 24.21 -7.97
C ARG A 191 8.50 22.88 -8.72
N GLU A 192 8.00 21.86 -8.04
CA GLU A 192 7.74 20.55 -8.65
C GLU A 192 6.35 20.49 -9.33
N GLY A 193 5.51 21.53 -9.18
CA GLY A 193 4.15 21.54 -9.72
C GLY A 193 3.21 20.56 -9.02
N ILE A 194 3.49 20.21 -7.76
CA ILE A 194 2.73 19.22 -6.99
C ILE A 194 1.84 19.93 -5.98
N PRO A 195 0.51 19.72 -6.00
CA PRO A 195 -0.38 20.16 -4.93
C PRO A 195 0.06 19.61 -3.58
N LEU A 196 0.28 20.52 -2.63
CA LEU A 196 0.58 20.20 -1.24
C LEU A 196 -0.67 20.47 -0.41
N ILE A 197 -1.17 19.45 0.27
CA ILE A 197 -2.39 19.51 1.07
C ILE A 197 -2.02 19.34 2.53
N LEU A 198 -2.57 20.19 3.40
CA LEU A 198 -2.54 19.98 4.83
C LEU A 198 -3.84 19.31 5.27
N SER A 199 -3.74 18.11 5.84
CA SER A 199 -4.88 17.38 6.40
C SER A 199 -5.17 17.82 7.83
N LEU A 200 -6.45 18.02 8.16
CA LEU A 200 -6.90 18.37 9.52
C LEU A 200 -7.48 17.19 10.30
N LYS A 201 -7.42 15.97 9.74
CA LYS A 201 -7.87 14.76 10.43
C LYS A 201 -7.20 14.64 11.81
N SER A 202 -7.99 14.21 12.79
CA SER A 202 -7.58 14.07 14.19
C SER A 202 -6.56 12.95 14.41
N SER A 203 -6.69 11.87 13.65
CA SER A 203 -5.86 10.68 13.82
C SER A 203 -5.54 10.02 12.48
N VAL A 204 -4.47 9.21 12.49
CA VAL A 204 -4.08 8.37 11.35
C VAL A 204 -5.17 7.36 11.01
N GLU A 205 -5.85 6.82 12.02
CA GLU A 205 -6.94 5.86 11.83
C GLU A 205 -8.13 6.50 11.12
N ASP A 206 -8.57 7.68 11.56
CA ASP A 206 -9.68 8.42 10.94
C ASP A 206 -9.35 8.78 9.48
N LEU A 207 -8.12 9.18 9.23
CA LEU A 207 -7.61 9.49 7.89
C LEU A 207 -7.67 8.26 6.98
N VAL A 208 -7.16 7.11 7.43
CA VAL A 208 -7.18 5.85 6.67
C VAL A 208 -8.61 5.39 6.40
N ASN A 209 -9.48 5.43 7.41
CA ASN A 209 -10.88 5.03 7.26
C ASN A 209 -11.62 5.92 6.25
N SER A 210 -11.34 7.23 6.26
CA SER A 210 -11.94 8.18 5.32
C SER A 210 -11.46 7.95 3.88
N LEU A 211 -10.14 7.75 3.68
CA LEU A 211 -9.57 7.41 2.37
C LEU A 211 -10.13 6.11 1.80
N ARG A 212 -10.31 5.08 2.65
CA ARG A 212 -10.93 3.82 2.24
C ARG A 212 -12.42 4.00 1.87
N ALA A 213 -13.14 4.94 2.47
CA ALA A 213 -14.55 5.18 2.16
C ALA A 213 -14.74 5.78 0.76
N VAL A 214 -13.88 6.71 0.34
CA VAL A 214 -13.89 7.34 -1.00
C VAL A 214 -13.95 6.29 -2.11
N SER A 215 -13.17 5.23 -1.93
CA SER A 215 -13.07 4.16 -2.93
C SER A 215 -14.35 3.37 -3.17
N LYS A 216 -15.33 3.43 -2.27
CA LYS A 216 -16.63 2.75 -2.43
C LYS A 216 -17.60 3.56 -3.28
N VAL A 217 -17.36 4.87 -3.37
CA VAL A 217 -18.20 5.84 -4.11
C VAL A 217 -17.82 5.87 -5.59
N LEU A 218 -16.57 5.54 -5.92
CA LEU A 218 -16.09 5.31 -7.28
C LEU A 218 -16.66 3.99 -7.85
N LYS A 219 -17.97 3.93 -8.08
CA LYS A 219 -18.58 2.94 -8.95
C LYS A 219 -18.63 3.50 -10.38
N PRO A 220 -18.44 2.65 -11.41
CA PRO A 220 -18.42 3.06 -12.81
C PRO A 220 -19.72 3.72 -13.25
#